data_AF-A0A1Y1L803-F1
#
_entry.id   AF-A0A1Y1L803-F1
#
_cell.length_a   1.000
_cell.length_b   1.000
_cell.length_c   1.000
_cell.angle_alpha   90.00
_cell.angle_beta   90.00
_cell.angle_gamma   90.00
#
_symmetry.space_group_name_H-M   'P 1'
#
loop_
_entity.id
_entity.type
_entity.pdbx_description
1 polymer ?
#
loop_
_entity_poly.entity_id
_entity_poly.type
_entity_poly.pdbx_seq_one_letter_code
_entity_poly.pdbx_strand_id
1 'polypeptide(L)'
;KETSCNGVMVANGLLTNPTLFTGTESTPLECVQKWLDICFNSTLGDNLCNQLTIPERPPNLTFQCFHHHLVFMLEKLLTTSQRRTFNNLQHFDDVLMFLQEHLGLKPQVCEEIMFKKQQILNLDYYGRDSVHNKLKSLYQTDEELVRVDYNYDNDGQFFKSKLVIDNSI
;
A
#
# COMPACT_ATOMS: atom_id res chain seq x y z
N LYS A 1 -2.11 4.32 -27.55
CA LYS A 1 -3.16 3.31 -27.20
C LYS A 1 -2.76 2.00 -27.87
N GLU A 2 -1.86 1.23 -27.25
CA GLU A 2 -1.29 0.03 -27.89
C GLU A 2 -2.00 -1.25 -27.47
N THR A 3 -2.50 -1.32 -26.23
CA THR A 3 -3.09 -2.55 -25.66
C THR A 3 -4.61 -2.64 -25.81
N SER A 4 -5.27 -1.60 -26.34
CA SER A 4 -6.74 -1.50 -26.45
C SER A 4 -7.51 -1.78 -25.14
N CYS A 5 -6.88 -1.66 -23.97
CA CYS A 5 -7.52 -1.86 -22.67
C CYS A 5 -8.33 -0.63 -22.24
N ASN A 6 -9.42 -0.86 -21.50
CA ASN A 6 -10.26 0.21 -20.92
C ASN A 6 -9.76 0.75 -19.57
N GLY A 7 -8.77 0.09 -18.98
CA GLY A 7 -8.15 0.48 -17.72
C GLY A 7 -6.71 0.00 -17.64
N VAL A 8 -5.95 0.60 -16.73
CA VAL A 8 -4.54 0.26 -16.49
C VAL A 8 -4.37 0.01 -14.98
N MET A 9 -3.76 -1.12 -14.64
CA MET A 9 -3.31 -1.41 -13.28
C MET A 9 -1.80 -1.19 -13.23
N VAL A 10 -1.32 -0.53 -12.18
CA VAL A 10 0.11 -0.33 -11.94
C VAL A 10 0.45 -0.84 -10.56
N ALA A 11 1.47 -1.69 -10.45
CA ALA A 11 1.97 -2.21 -9.17
C ALA A 11 3.30 -1.55 -8.80
N ASN A 12 4.40 -1.94 -9.45
CA ASN A 12 5.74 -1.45 -9.12
C ASN A 12 5.89 0.07 -9.20
N GLY A 13 5.22 0.72 -10.15
CA GLY A 13 5.22 2.18 -10.28
C GLY A 13 4.60 2.90 -9.07
N LEU A 14 3.65 2.27 -8.36
CA LEU A 14 3.06 2.83 -7.15
C LEU A 14 3.97 2.70 -5.93
N LEU A 15 4.85 1.70 -5.89
CA LEU A 15 5.82 1.56 -4.80
C LEU A 15 6.82 2.71 -4.82
N THR A 16 7.32 3.07 -6.01
CA THR A 16 8.31 4.14 -6.19
C THR A 16 7.68 5.53 -6.23
N ASN A 17 6.40 5.63 -6.63
CA ASN A 17 5.64 6.87 -6.70
C ASN A 17 4.15 6.64 -6.41
N PRO A 18 3.72 6.75 -5.14
CA PRO A 18 2.31 6.59 -4.78
C PRO A 18 1.39 7.64 -5.42
N THR A 19 1.93 8.76 -5.88
CA THR A 19 1.19 9.85 -6.54
C THR A 19 1.23 9.75 -8.07
N LEU A 20 1.60 8.60 -8.63
CA LEU A 20 1.66 8.36 -10.09
C LEU A 20 0.42 8.83 -10.85
N PHE A 21 -0.78 8.61 -10.30
CA PHE A 21 -2.04 8.98 -10.94
C PHE A 21 -2.42 10.45 -10.83
N THR A 22 -1.66 11.27 -10.08
CA THR A 22 -1.88 12.71 -9.97
C THR A 22 -1.03 13.52 -10.96
N GLY A 23 -0.26 12.85 -11.83
CA GLY A 23 0.59 13.49 -12.83
C GLY A 23 1.96 13.94 -12.33
N THR A 24 2.39 13.50 -11.15
CA THR A 24 3.73 13.76 -10.62
C THR A 24 4.71 12.69 -11.11
N GLU A 25 5.90 13.11 -11.56
CA GLU A 25 6.96 12.21 -12.04
C GLU A 25 7.67 11.44 -10.92
N SER A 26 7.71 12.00 -9.71
CA SER A 26 8.34 11.41 -8.53
C SER A 26 7.52 11.65 -7.27
N THR A 27 7.78 10.86 -6.23
CA THR A 27 7.12 10.98 -4.91
C THR A 27 7.37 12.37 -4.30
N PRO A 28 6.32 13.17 -4.05
CA PRO A 28 6.45 14.42 -3.31
C PRO A 28 6.80 14.16 -1.85
N LEU A 29 7.56 15.05 -1.21
CA LEU A 29 7.89 14.95 0.21
C LEU A 29 6.64 14.88 1.11
N GLU A 30 5.58 15.59 0.73
CA GLU A 30 4.28 15.53 1.42
C GLU A 30 3.70 14.10 1.44
N CYS A 31 3.91 13.32 0.39
CA CYS A 31 3.44 11.93 0.34
C CYS A 31 4.20 11.05 1.34
N VAL A 32 5.51 11.26 1.48
CA VAL A 32 6.33 10.57 2.49
C VAL A 32 5.90 10.98 3.91
N GLN A 33 5.62 12.26 4.14
CA GLN A 33 5.08 12.75 5.41
C GLN A 33 3.76 12.06 5.74
N LYS A 34 2.82 12.01 4.80
CA LYS A 34 1.53 11.32 4.97
C LYS A 34 1.71 9.83 5.28
N TRP A 35 2.69 9.16 4.67
CA TRP A 35 3.01 7.77 5.00
C TRP A 35 3.44 7.62 6.46
N LEU A 36 4.33 8.51 6.97
CA LEU A 36 4.71 8.52 8.38
C LEU A 36 3.49 8.75 9.27
N ASP A 37 2.67 9.74 8.94
CA ASP A 37 1.48 10.06 9.72
C ASP A 37 0.52 8.88 9.75
N ILE A 38 0.25 8.22 8.62
CA ILE A 38 -0.62 7.02 8.57
C ILE A 38 -0.03 5.89 9.42
N CYS A 39 1.27 5.61 9.31
CA CYS A 39 1.91 4.53 10.05
C CYS A 39 1.78 4.71 11.57
N PHE A 40 2.00 5.93 12.07
CA PHE A 40 1.96 6.20 13.50
C PHE A 40 0.53 6.41 14.01
N ASN A 41 -0.35 7.07 13.23
CA ASN A 41 -1.73 7.32 13.64
C ASN A 41 -2.64 6.09 13.51
N SER A 42 -2.42 5.20 12.54
CA SER A 42 -3.20 3.95 12.40
C SER A 42 -3.04 3.00 13.59
N THR A 43 -2.03 3.23 14.43
CA THR A 43 -1.79 2.46 15.64
C THR A 43 -2.35 3.08 16.92
N LEU A 44 -2.91 4.29 16.84
CA LEU A 44 -3.71 4.87 17.91
C LEU A 44 -5.04 4.10 17.93
N GLY A 45 -5.18 3.13 18.85
CA GLY A 45 -6.45 2.43 19.03
C GLY A 45 -7.60 3.37 19.40
N ASP A 46 -8.85 2.93 19.23
CA ASP A 46 -10.08 3.73 19.44
C ASP A 46 -10.17 4.49 20.77
N ASN A 47 -9.39 4.11 21.78
CA ASN A 47 -9.37 4.72 23.13
C ASN A 47 -8.16 5.64 23.39
N LEU A 48 -7.25 5.82 22.42
CA LEU A 48 -5.99 6.56 22.60
C LEU A 48 -5.96 7.95 21.95
N CYS A 49 -7.10 8.44 21.45
CA CYS A 49 -7.26 9.82 20.98
C CYS A 49 -6.89 10.87 22.06
N ASN A 50 -6.95 10.49 23.34
CA ASN A 50 -6.72 11.40 24.46
C ASN A 50 -5.25 11.47 24.90
N GLN A 51 -4.36 10.62 24.35
CA GLN A 51 -2.92 10.75 24.52
C GLN A 51 -2.31 11.28 23.23
N LEU A 52 -2.06 12.60 23.22
CA LEU A 52 -1.29 13.36 22.22
C LEU A 52 0.21 12.97 22.22
N THR A 53 0.52 11.70 22.38
CA THR A 53 1.90 11.21 22.46
C THR A 53 2.09 10.19 21.36
N ILE A 54 2.92 10.53 20.38
CA ILE A 54 3.32 9.61 19.32
C ILE A 54 3.99 8.41 20.02
N PRO A 55 3.48 7.18 19.83
CA PRO A 55 4.14 6.02 20.41
C PRO A 55 5.56 5.92 19.82
N GLU A 56 6.56 5.65 20.66
CA GLU A 56 7.95 5.44 20.21
C GLU A 56 8.02 4.39 19.10
N ARG A 57 7.08 3.42 19.10
CA ARG A 57 6.93 2.42 18.06
C ARG A 57 5.46 2.11 17.75
N PRO A 58 5.06 2.00 16.47
CA PRO A 58 3.73 1.53 16.07
C PRO A 58 3.55 0.03 16.42
N PRO A 59 2.62 -0.35 17.33
CA PRO A 59 2.45 -1.74 17.80
C PRO A 59 2.08 -2.76 16.71
N ASN A 60 1.31 -2.34 15.69
CA ASN A 60 0.79 -3.24 14.64
C ASN A 60 1.54 -3.13 13.30
N LEU A 61 2.72 -2.50 13.28
CA LEU A 61 3.52 -2.32 12.06
C LEU A 61 4.88 -3.01 12.20
N THR A 62 5.20 -3.87 11.23
CA THR A 62 6.53 -4.49 11.18
C THR A 62 7.56 -3.51 10.63
N PHE A 63 8.79 -3.57 11.16
CA PHE A 63 9.89 -2.74 10.66
C PHE A 63 10.13 -2.95 9.16
N GLN A 64 10.09 -4.21 8.71
CA GLN A 64 10.25 -4.54 7.29
C GLN A 64 9.20 -3.85 6.42
N CYS A 65 7.93 -3.85 6.82
CA CYS A 65 6.89 -3.16 6.07
C CYS A 65 7.16 -1.66 6.03
N PHE A 66 7.43 -1.05 7.18
CA PHE A 66 7.72 0.38 7.30
C PHE A 66 8.90 0.82 6.43
N HIS A 67 10.03 0.14 6.57
CA HIS A 67 11.28 0.49 5.92
C HIS A 67 11.24 0.20 4.41
N HIS A 68 10.67 -0.93 3.99
CA HIS A 68 10.61 -1.29 2.57
C HIS A 68 9.82 -0.29 1.73
N HIS A 69 8.68 0.22 2.25
CA HIS A 69 7.94 1.28 1.56
C HIS A 69 8.76 2.56 1.44
N LEU A 70 9.47 2.96 2.50
CA LEU A 70 10.35 4.13 2.46
C LEU A 70 11.51 3.96 1.48
N VAL A 71 12.13 2.79 1.40
CA VAL A 71 13.22 2.50 0.45
C VAL A 71 12.75 2.77 -1.00
N PHE A 72 11.53 2.35 -1.36
CA PHE A 72 11.00 2.62 -2.70
C PHE A 72 10.60 4.09 -2.90
N MET A 73 9.84 4.67 -1.97
CA MET A 73 9.37 6.05 -2.08
C MET A 73 10.53 7.06 -2.17
N LEU A 74 11.63 6.78 -1.45
CA LEU A 74 12.81 7.66 -1.36
C LEU A 74 13.84 7.42 -2.46
N GLU A 75 13.63 6.45 -3.35
CA GLU A 75 14.61 6.04 -4.36
C GLU A 75 15.08 7.22 -5.24
N LYS A 76 14.17 8.14 -5.57
CA LYS A 76 14.44 9.35 -6.38
C LYS A 76 14.71 10.60 -5.55
N LEU A 77 14.49 10.54 -4.24
CA LEU A 77 14.66 11.69 -3.32
C LEU A 77 16.04 11.70 -2.65
N LEU A 78 16.64 10.53 -2.44
CA LEU A 78 17.95 10.38 -1.81
C LEU A 78 19.06 10.21 -2.83
N THR A 79 20.24 10.75 -2.52
CA THR A 79 21.46 10.49 -3.30
C THR A 79 21.90 9.02 -3.18
N THR A 80 22.74 8.55 -4.10
CA THR A 80 23.25 7.17 -4.07
C THR A 80 24.00 6.84 -2.77
N SER A 81 24.72 7.80 -2.17
CA SER A 81 25.40 7.60 -0.88
C SER A 81 24.38 7.43 0.26
N GLN A 82 23.42 8.36 0.34
CA GLN A 82 22.34 8.34 1.33
C GLN A 82 21.52 7.05 1.26
N ARG A 83 21.19 6.56 0.06
CA ARG A 83 20.46 5.28 -0.11
C ARG A 83 21.22 4.09 0.47
N ARG A 84 22.55 4.05 0.30
CA ARG A 84 23.37 2.97 0.89
C ARG A 84 23.29 2.98 2.42
N THR A 85 23.39 4.15 3.02
CA THR A 85 23.24 4.30 4.47
C THR A 85 21.82 3.94 4.92
N PHE A 86 20.80 4.48 4.25
CA PHE A 86 19.40 4.29 4.57
C PHE A 86 18.95 2.83 4.49
N ASN A 87 19.39 2.10 3.46
CA ASN A 87 18.99 0.71 3.25
C ASN A 87 19.57 -0.25 4.32
N ASN A 88 20.62 0.16 5.04
CA ASN A 88 21.25 -0.66 6.07
C ASN A 88 20.63 -0.46 7.47
N LEU A 89 19.75 0.52 7.66
CA LEU A 89 19.11 0.81 8.94
C LEU A 89 18.22 -0.37 9.39
N GLN A 90 18.20 -0.65 10.70
CA GLN A 90 17.50 -1.81 11.27
C GLN A 90 16.44 -1.44 12.32
N HIS A 91 16.39 -0.18 12.74
CA HIS A 91 15.49 0.29 13.80
C HIS A 91 14.65 1.48 13.34
N PHE A 92 13.47 1.62 13.92
CA PHE A 92 12.55 2.73 13.62
C PHE A 92 13.19 4.08 13.95
N ASP A 93 13.85 4.19 15.11
CA ASP A 93 14.48 5.44 15.56
C ASP A 93 15.57 5.92 14.59
N ASP A 94 16.42 5.01 14.12
CA ASP A 94 17.47 5.34 13.15
C ASP A 94 16.88 5.88 11.84
N VAL A 95 15.78 5.27 11.39
CA VAL A 95 15.06 5.72 10.18
C VAL A 95 14.45 7.09 10.41
N LEU A 96 13.78 7.32 11.54
CA LEU A 96 13.17 8.61 11.87
C LEU A 96 14.22 9.72 11.99
N MET A 97 15.33 9.44 12.68
CA MET A 97 16.45 10.36 12.81
C MET A 97 17.02 10.71 11.43
N PHE A 98 17.26 9.70 10.58
CA PHE A 98 17.74 9.93 9.23
C PHE A 98 16.79 10.82 8.41
N LEU A 99 15.48 10.56 8.48
CA LEU A 99 14.46 11.34 7.77
C LEU A 99 14.36 12.77 8.28
N GLN A 100 14.51 12.98 9.58
CA GLN A 100 14.52 14.31 10.18
C GLN A 100 15.77 15.10 9.76
N GLU A 101 16.95 14.49 9.78
CA GLU A 101 18.21 15.14 9.43
C GLU A 101 18.30 15.50 7.94
N HIS A 102 17.87 14.59 7.06
CA HIS A 102 18.08 14.75 5.62
C HIS A 102 16.88 15.37 4.88
N LEU A 103 15.67 15.16 5.37
CA LEU A 103 14.43 15.57 4.70
C LEU A 103 13.53 16.46 5.57
N GLY A 104 13.88 16.68 6.85
CA GLY A 104 13.06 17.47 7.78
C GLY A 104 11.73 16.81 8.14
N LEU A 105 11.58 15.49 7.91
CA LEU A 105 10.34 14.76 8.12
C LEU A 105 10.29 14.15 9.51
N LYS A 106 9.14 14.26 10.18
CA LYS A 106 8.87 13.61 11.46
C LYS A 106 7.39 13.21 11.54
N PRO A 107 7.02 12.10 12.18
CA PRO A 107 5.61 11.73 12.34
C PRO A 107 4.84 12.86 13.04
N GLN A 108 3.65 13.16 12.54
CA GLN A 108 2.75 14.15 13.12
C GLN A 108 1.46 13.46 13.57
N VAL A 109 0.97 13.87 14.75
CA VAL A 109 -0.31 13.37 15.27
C VAL A 109 -1.42 13.95 14.39
N CYS A 110 -2.32 13.09 13.92
CA CYS A 110 -3.49 13.54 13.18
C CYS A 110 -4.41 14.30 14.14
N GLU A 111 -4.84 15.51 13.78
CA GLU A 111 -5.85 16.23 14.57
C GLU A 111 -7.13 15.38 14.65
N GLU A 112 -7.76 15.33 15.83
CA GLU A 112 -8.97 14.55 16.11
C GLU A 112 -10.09 14.76 15.06
N ILE A 113 -10.12 15.94 14.45
CA ILE A 113 -11.06 16.33 13.39
C ILE A 113 -10.81 15.56 12.07
N MET A 114 -9.55 15.29 11.72
CA MET A 114 -9.18 14.54 10.51
C MET A 114 -9.51 13.06 10.65
N PHE A 115 -9.28 12.48 11.83
CA PHE A 115 -9.62 11.09 12.11
C PHE A 115 -11.14 10.84 12.07
N LYS A 116 -11.94 11.73 12.69
CA LYS A 116 -13.42 11.64 12.62
C LYS A 116 -13.96 11.78 11.20
N LYS A 117 -13.29 12.54 10.33
CA LYS A 117 -13.66 12.69 8.91
C LYS A 117 -13.28 11.48 8.05
N GLN A 118 -12.31 10.69 8.50
CA GLN A 118 -11.83 9.45 7.85
C GLN A 118 -12.46 8.18 8.44
N GLN A 119 -13.18 8.28 9.55
CA GLN A 119 -13.84 7.13 10.17
C GLN A 119 -15.00 6.63 9.30
N ILE A 120 -14.79 5.40 8.81
CA ILE A 120 -15.78 4.45 8.31
C ILE A 120 -16.54 4.99 7.10
N LEU A 121 -15.99 4.76 5.90
CA LEU A 121 -16.86 4.43 4.77
C LEU A 121 -17.74 3.28 5.25
N ASN A 122 -19.02 3.55 5.47
CA ASN A 122 -20.00 2.52 5.74
C ASN A 122 -20.10 1.70 4.45
N LEU A 123 -19.22 0.71 4.31
CA LEU A 123 -19.14 -0.17 3.16
C LEU A 123 -20.32 -1.12 3.28
N ASP A 124 -21.49 -0.65 2.85
CA ASP A 124 -22.64 -1.50 2.64
C ASP A 124 -22.37 -2.37 1.39
N TYR A 125 -21.59 -3.43 1.57
CA TYR A 125 -21.40 -4.43 0.53
C TYR A 125 -22.72 -5.12 0.10
N TYR A 126 -23.84 -4.78 0.74
CA TYR A 126 -25.17 -5.22 0.37
C TYR A 126 -25.52 -4.75 -1.05
N GLY A 127 -25.74 -5.71 -1.95
CA GLY A 127 -26.05 -5.40 -3.35
C GLY A 127 -24.83 -5.19 -4.25
N ARG A 128 -23.59 -5.33 -3.74
CA ARG A 128 -22.37 -5.37 -4.57
C ARG A 128 -22.53 -6.33 -5.74
N ASP A 129 -23.05 -7.52 -5.49
CA ASP A 129 -23.25 -8.55 -6.51
C ASP A 129 -24.29 -8.13 -7.53
N SER A 130 -25.36 -7.43 -7.11
CA SER A 130 -26.36 -6.89 -8.04
C SER A 130 -25.77 -5.83 -8.97
N VAL A 131 -24.92 -4.95 -8.44
CA VAL A 131 -24.22 -3.91 -9.23
C VAL A 131 -23.18 -4.55 -10.15
N HIS A 132 -22.39 -5.48 -9.64
CA HIS A 132 -21.41 -6.24 -10.42
C HIS A 132 -22.09 -7.00 -11.56
N ASN A 133 -23.18 -7.72 -11.30
CA ASN A 133 -23.94 -8.46 -12.30
C ASN A 133 -24.58 -7.53 -13.34
N LYS A 134 -25.11 -6.38 -12.91
CA LYS A 134 -25.64 -5.36 -13.82
C LYS A 134 -24.55 -4.81 -14.75
N LEU A 135 -23.39 -4.43 -14.22
CA LEU A 135 -22.26 -3.95 -15.01
C LEU A 135 -21.70 -5.05 -15.93
N LYS A 136 -21.58 -6.28 -15.43
CA LYS A 136 -21.15 -7.44 -16.22
C LYS A 136 -22.03 -7.65 -17.44
N SER A 137 -23.36 -7.53 -17.30
CA SER A 137 -24.30 -7.64 -18.42
C SER A 137 -24.19 -6.54 -19.48
N LEU A 138 -23.62 -5.37 -19.14
CA LEU A 138 -23.44 -4.25 -20.06
C LEU A 138 -22.17 -4.36 -20.92
N TYR A 139 -21.21 -5.19 -20.51
CA TYR A 139 -19.89 -5.32 -21.16
C TYR A 139 -19.63 -6.72 -21.75
N GLN A 140 -20.57 -7.66 -21.66
CA GLN A 140 -20.43 -9.00 -22.25
C GLN A 140 -21.14 -9.09 -23.61
N THR A 141 -20.39 -9.47 -24.65
CA THR A 141 -20.93 -10.09 -25.87
C THR A 141 -21.32 -11.55 -25.59
N ASP A 142 -22.34 -12.07 -26.29
CA ASP A 142 -23.05 -13.33 -26.02
C ASP A 142 -22.18 -14.62 -25.86
N GLU A 143 -20.89 -14.59 -26.18
CA GLU A 143 -20.00 -15.77 -26.15
C GLU A 143 -19.38 -16.09 -24.76
N GLU A 144 -19.40 -15.17 -23.78
CA GLU A 144 -18.71 -15.36 -22.48
C GLU A 144 -19.58 -15.87 -21.31
N LEU A 145 -20.79 -16.38 -21.57
CA LEU A 145 -21.72 -16.87 -20.54
C LEU A 145 -21.43 -18.29 -20.04
N VAL A 146 -20.17 -18.74 -20.03
CA VAL A 146 -19.81 -19.90 -19.20
C VAL A 146 -19.60 -19.37 -17.78
N ARG A 147 -20.49 -19.75 -16.85
CA ARG A 147 -20.20 -19.65 -15.41
C ARG A 147 -18.97 -20.51 -15.15
N VAL A 148 -17.78 -19.91 -15.17
CA VAL A 148 -16.60 -20.52 -14.59
C VAL A 148 -16.71 -20.27 -13.09
N ASP A 149 -17.38 -21.18 -12.39
CA ASP A 149 -17.35 -21.20 -10.93
C ASP A 149 -15.92 -21.54 -10.53
N TYR A 150 -15.16 -20.49 -10.13
CA TYR A 150 -13.78 -20.65 -9.68
C TYR A 150 -13.76 -21.48 -8.39
N ASN A 151 -13.38 -22.73 -8.50
CA ASN A 151 -13.23 -23.64 -7.38
C ASN A 151 -11.80 -23.57 -6.88
N TYR A 152 -11.58 -22.96 -5.71
CA TYR A 152 -10.26 -22.79 -5.13
C TYR A 152 -9.46 -24.11 -5.01
N ASP A 153 -10.14 -25.22 -4.78
CA ASP A 153 -9.50 -26.54 -4.64
C ASP A 153 -9.07 -27.14 -5.98
N ASN A 154 -9.82 -26.87 -7.06
CA ASN A 154 -9.60 -27.47 -8.38
C ASN A 154 -8.92 -26.55 -9.40
N ASP A 155 -9.22 -25.25 -9.40
CA ASP A 155 -8.73 -24.27 -10.39
C ASP A 155 -7.42 -23.58 -9.95
N GLY A 156 -7.05 -23.70 -8.68
CA GLY A 156 -5.77 -23.20 -8.13
C GLY A 156 -4.52 -24.01 -8.54
N GLN A 157 -4.63 -24.95 -9.48
CA GLN A 157 -3.55 -25.88 -9.83
C GLN A 157 -2.41 -25.27 -10.67
N PHE A 158 -2.54 -24.01 -11.13
CA PHE A 158 -1.49 -23.35 -11.91
C PHE A 158 -0.15 -23.28 -11.15
N PHE A 159 -0.16 -23.00 -9.85
CA PHE A 159 1.06 -22.94 -9.04
C PHE A 159 1.49 -24.32 -8.51
N LYS A 160 0.54 -25.25 -8.29
CA LYS A 160 0.84 -26.62 -7.85
C LYS A 160 1.56 -27.42 -8.95
N SER A 161 1.23 -27.20 -10.22
CA SER A 161 1.90 -27.85 -11.36
C SER A 161 3.33 -27.34 -11.62
N LYS A 162 3.71 -26.21 -11.01
CA LYS A 162 5.07 -25.63 -11.07
C LYS A 162 5.95 -26.05 -9.89
N LEU A 163 5.41 -26.76 -8.89
CA LEU A 163 6.19 -27.43 -7.86
C LEU A 163 6.82 -28.68 -8.49
N VAL A 164 7.93 -28.50 -9.20
CA VAL A 164 8.81 -29.63 -9.54
C VAL A 164 9.33 -30.16 -8.21
N ILE A 165 8.81 -31.31 -7.78
CA ILE A 165 9.45 -32.10 -6.73
C ILE A 165 10.70 -32.67 -7.39
N ASP A 166 11.84 -32.04 -7.16
CA ASP A 166 13.13 -32.61 -7.50
C ASP A 166 13.37 -33.79 -6.56
N ASN A 167 12.93 -34.99 -6.96
CA ASN A 167 13.27 -36.25 -6.31
C ASN A 167 14.66 -36.71 -6.77
N SER A 168 15.65 -35.83 -6.58
CA SER A 168 17.06 -36.15 -6.79
C SER A 168 17.84 -35.73 -5.54
N ILE A 169 17.97 -36.71 -4.63
CA ILE A 169 18.98 -36.97 -3.58
C ILE A 169 18.30 -37.39 -2.27
#